data_AF-A0A7W2SWH5-F1
#
_entry.id   AF-A0A7W2SWH5-F1
#
_cell.length_a   1.000
_cell.length_b   1.000
_cell.length_c   1.000
_cell.angle_alpha   90.00
_cell.angle_beta   90.00
_cell.angle_gamma   90.00
#
_symmetry.space_group_name_H-M   'P 1'
#
loop_
_entity.id
_entity.type
_entity.pdbx_description
1 polymer ?
#
loop_
_entity_poly.entity_id
_entity_poly.type
_entity_poly.pdbx_seq_one_letter_code
_entity_poly.pdbx_strand_id
1 'polypeptide(L)'
;MNKIQLASALVINLFFYMLGKIIPKRKSLWVFSAWFGQKYSDNPKAFFEFVNKHHGDRTQAVWITKNPNILTELQQKGYCAYHERSCKGIWHQLRASKAFICQSLHDDLFSPCIGQSTEVVQLWHGIPLKKIMFDVFGGRENQKNSMGRFIDWLSPYNKHRNDIVVATSELTQNILAKAFRVPLNKVLTCGFPRNDVFFEHIEHIEHIENEQFKCIYMPTFRGGMASECDLFEKYGFDIEQMEAELTKHNIKLTLRMHPVNKPPYQIVKQIKNSKNIKLDAGNDIYQTINQYDCLITDYSSIYFDFLLSNKPIVFAPFDLDLYKKRERALYFEFEEVTLKPYCYSWNDILNRLIMLKNNSKSIEYKKQYDYLKAKFHDKTHYDSSPFSNQLYNELTK
;
A
#
# COMPACT_ATOMS: atom_id res chain seq x y z
N MET A 1 -13.09 6.95 -28.23
CA MET A 1 -12.83 5.70 -29.00
C MET A 1 -13.92 5.55 -30.04
N ASN A 2 -13.57 5.36 -31.31
CA ASN A 2 -14.57 5.10 -32.36
C ASN A 2 -15.20 3.70 -32.14
N LYS A 3 -16.47 3.50 -32.51
CA LYS A 3 -17.20 2.23 -32.33
C LYS A 3 -16.43 1.03 -32.90
N ILE A 4 -15.71 1.24 -34.01
CA ILE A 4 -14.85 0.22 -34.65
C ILE A 4 -13.70 -0.21 -33.73
N GLN A 5 -13.06 0.74 -33.02
CA GLN A 5 -11.97 0.43 -32.08
C GLN A 5 -12.47 -0.34 -30.85
N LEU A 6 -13.69 -0.05 -30.40
CA LEU A 6 -14.31 -0.79 -29.29
C LEU A 6 -14.63 -2.22 -29.71
N ALA A 7 -15.19 -2.41 -30.91
CA ALA A 7 -15.49 -3.73 -31.46
C ALA A 7 -14.22 -4.56 -31.67
N SER A 8 -13.17 -3.98 -32.26
CA SER A 8 -11.90 -4.68 -32.45
C SER A 8 -11.24 -5.07 -31.13
N ALA A 9 -11.23 -4.16 -30.15
CA ALA A 9 -10.72 -4.46 -28.81
C ALA A 9 -11.49 -5.61 -28.13
N LEU A 10 -12.82 -5.64 -28.28
CA LEU A 10 -13.66 -6.71 -27.73
C LEU A 10 -13.33 -8.06 -28.38
N VAL A 11 -13.20 -8.12 -29.70
CA VAL A 11 -12.84 -9.36 -30.42
C VAL A 11 -11.45 -9.86 -30.01
N ILE A 12 -10.46 -8.96 -29.95
CA ILE A 12 -9.08 -9.30 -29.55
C ILE A 12 -9.05 -9.82 -28.11
N ASN A 13 -9.74 -9.14 -27.19
CA ASN A 13 -9.78 -9.55 -25.80
C ASN A 13 -10.52 -10.89 -25.64
N LEU A 14 -11.63 -11.10 -26.35
CA LEU A 14 -12.33 -12.38 -26.33
C LEU A 14 -11.45 -13.51 -26.87
N PHE A 15 -10.67 -13.26 -27.92
CA PHE A 15 -9.70 -14.22 -28.44
C PHE A 15 -8.69 -14.66 -27.37
N PHE A 16 -8.04 -13.71 -26.68
CA PHE A 16 -7.11 -14.04 -25.60
C PHE A 16 -7.78 -14.73 -24.42
N TYR A 17 -9.01 -14.33 -24.08
CA TYR A 17 -9.79 -14.98 -23.05
C TYR A 17 -10.09 -16.44 -23.36
N MET A 18 -10.41 -16.75 -24.62
CA MET A 18 -10.60 -18.13 -25.08
C MET A 18 -9.29 -18.91 -25.07
N LEU A 19 -8.17 -18.31 -25.48
CA LEU A 19 -6.85 -18.93 -25.34
C LEU A 19 -6.53 -19.26 -23.87
N GLY A 20 -6.86 -18.36 -22.94
CA GLY A 20 -6.63 -18.55 -21.51
C GLY A 20 -7.38 -19.73 -20.89
N LYS A 21 -8.43 -20.24 -21.55
CA LYS A 21 -9.17 -21.46 -21.18
C LYS A 21 -8.53 -22.74 -21.72
N ILE A 22 -7.87 -22.68 -22.87
CA ILE A 22 -7.32 -23.85 -23.57
C ILE A 22 -5.86 -24.07 -23.19
N ILE A 23 -5.10 -23.00 -23.00
CA ILE A 23 -3.66 -23.07 -22.72
C ILE A 23 -3.43 -23.63 -21.31
N PRO A 24 -2.67 -24.75 -21.17
CA PRO A 24 -2.36 -25.33 -19.88
C PRO A 24 -1.56 -24.38 -18.98
N LYS A 25 -1.93 -24.32 -17.70
CA LYS A 25 -1.20 -23.56 -16.69
C LYS A 25 0.04 -24.30 -16.23
N ARG A 26 1.14 -23.56 -16.04
CA ARG A 26 2.37 -24.07 -15.43
C ARG A 26 2.32 -23.77 -13.93
N LYS A 27 2.21 -24.80 -13.09
CA LYS A 27 2.09 -24.68 -11.63
C LYS A 27 3.19 -23.86 -10.96
N SER A 28 4.40 -23.89 -11.54
CA SER A 28 5.57 -23.16 -11.05
C SER A 28 5.69 -21.73 -11.61
N LEU A 29 4.74 -21.22 -12.40
CA LEU A 29 4.83 -19.90 -13.05
C LEU A 29 3.84 -18.92 -12.45
N TRP A 30 4.37 -17.87 -11.84
CA TRP A 30 3.62 -16.83 -11.15
C TRP A 30 3.87 -15.47 -11.81
N VAL A 31 2.82 -14.67 -11.99
CA VAL A 31 2.93 -13.31 -12.55
C VAL A 31 2.55 -12.25 -11.54
N PHE A 32 3.26 -11.12 -11.56
CA PHE A 32 3.12 -10.04 -10.60
C PHE A 32 2.96 -8.70 -11.31
N SER A 33 2.13 -7.82 -10.76
CA SER A 33 2.02 -6.43 -11.17
C SER A 33 1.50 -5.58 -10.01
N ALA A 34 1.70 -4.27 -10.07
CA ALA A 34 1.27 -3.35 -9.03
C ALA A 34 0.86 -1.98 -9.60
N TRP A 35 -0.06 -1.32 -8.89
CA TRP A 35 -0.46 0.08 -9.10
C TRP A 35 -0.74 0.41 -10.58
N PHE A 36 -1.81 -0.20 -11.12
CA PHE A 36 -2.26 -0.04 -12.50
C PHE A 36 -1.23 -0.53 -13.53
N GLY A 37 -0.32 -1.42 -13.12
CA GLY A 37 0.83 -1.87 -13.92
C GLY A 37 1.91 -0.82 -14.12
N GLN A 38 1.87 0.30 -13.37
CA GLN A 38 2.73 1.46 -13.57
C GLN A 38 3.84 1.60 -12.52
N LYS A 39 3.86 0.80 -11.45
CA LYS A 39 4.88 0.88 -10.39
C LYS A 39 5.46 -0.49 -10.02
N TYR A 40 6.70 -0.48 -9.56
CA TYR A 40 7.37 -1.60 -8.90
C TYR A 40 7.52 -1.25 -7.42
N SER A 41 6.49 -1.58 -6.63
CA SER A 41 6.38 -1.18 -5.22
C SER A 41 5.35 -2.05 -4.48
N ASP A 42 5.22 -1.83 -3.17
CA ASP A 42 4.14 -2.37 -2.34
C ASP A 42 4.23 -3.90 -2.15
N ASN A 43 3.16 -4.54 -1.66
CA ASN A 43 3.08 -5.97 -1.41
C ASN A 43 3.50 -6.84 -2.60
N PRO A 44 3.10 -6.55 -3.87
CA PRO A 44 3.53 -7.36 -5.00
C PRO A 44 5.05 -7.33 -5.20
N LYS A 45 5.71 -6.18 -5.02
CA LYS A 45 7.17 -6.09 -5.11
C LYS A 45 7.84 -6.91 -4.02
N ALA A 46 7.47 -6.68 -2.76
CA ALA A 46 8.10 -7.39 -1.64
C ALA A 46 7.95 -8.90 -1.79
N PHE A 47 6.76 -9.37 -2.18
CA PHE A 47 6.54 -10.79 -2.41
C PHE A 47 7.27 -11.33 -3.66
N PHE A 48 7.33 -10.55 -4.75
CA PHE A 48 8.09 -10.91 -5.94
C PHE A 48 9.58 -11.08 -5.63
N GLU A 49 10.18 -10.14 -4.90
CA GLU A 49 11.59 -10.18 -4.50
C GLU A 49 11.85 -11.37 -3.56
N PHE A 50 10.97 -11.62 -2.60
CA PHE A 50 11.02 -12.79 -1.73
C PHE A 50 11.02 -14.11 -2.53
N VAL A 51 10.08 -14.28 -3.46
CA VAL A 51 9.97 -15.51 -4.25
C VAL A 51 11.21 -15.73 -5.11
N ASN A 52 11.72 -14.70 -5.78
CA ASN A 52 12.94 -14.83 -6.58
C ASN A 52 14.15 -15.20 -5.71
N LYS A 53 14.28 -14.58 -4.54
CA LYS A 53 15.42 -14.79 -3.64
C LYS A 53 15.40 -16.16 -2.97
N HIS A 54 14.24 -16.62 -2.50
CA HIS A 54 14.13 -17.79 -1.63
C HIS A 54 13.57 -19.05 -2.33
N HIS A 55 12.86 -18.88 -3.46
CA HIS A 55 12.15 -19.97 -4.13
C HIS A 55 12.30 -19.93 -5.67
N GLY A 56 13.30 -19.23 -6.20
CA GLY A 56 13.52 -19.08 -7.64
C GLY A 56 13.87 -20.39 -8.36
N ASP A 57 14.32 -21.41 -7.63
CA ASP A 57 14.60 -22.77 -8.10
C ASP A 57 13.32 -23.56 -8.41
N ARG A 58 12.24 -23.30 -7.66
CA ARG A 58 10.95 -24.01 -7.75
C ARG A 58 9.85 -23.19 -8.40
N THR A 59 9.90 -21.87 -8.25
CA THR A 59 8.86 -20.94 -8.70
C THR A 59 9.48 -19.86 -9.57
N GLN A 60 9.10 -19.85 -10.85
CA GLN A 60 9.40 -18.75 -11.76
C GLN A 60 8.45 -17.59 -11.50
N ALA A 61 8.95 -16.53 -10.87
CA ALA A 61 8.24 -15.27 -10.71
C ALA A 61 8.53 -14.34 -11.90
N VAL A 62 7.48 -13.77 -12.50
CA VAL A 62 7.58 -12.87 -13.65
C VAL A 62 6.86 -11.57 -13.37
N TRP A 63 7.57 -10.45 -13.49
CA TRP A 63 6.96 -9.13 -13.38
C TRP A 63 6.34 -8.69 -14.72
N ILE A 64 5.10 -8.25 -14.68
CA ILE A 64 4.37 -7.72 -15.82
C ILE A 64 4.13 -6.22 -15.58
N THR A 65 4.52 -5.37 -16.52
CA THR A 65 4.35 -3.92 -16.39
C THR A 65 3.89 -3.27 -17.69
N LYS A 66 3.18 -2.15 -17.56
CA LYS A 66 2.82 -1.23 -18.65
C LYS A 66 3.84 -0.10 -18.81
N ASN A 67 4.81 0.01 -17.91
CA ASN A 67 5.81 1.08 -17.87
C ASN A 67 7.17 0.60 -18.43
N PRO A 68 7.63 1.14 -19.58
CA PRO A 68 8.91 0.76 -20.18
C PRO A 68 10.14 1.04 -19.30
N ASN A 69 10.09 2.06 -18.44
CA ASN A 69 11.22 2.41 -17.57
C ASN A 69 11.40 1.34 -16.49
N ILE A 70 10.30 0.90 -15.89
CA ILE A 70 10.31 -0.19 -14.90
C ILE A 70 10.74 -1.50 -15.55
N LEU A 71 10.26 -1.78 -16.77
CA LEU A 71 10.70 -2.96 -17.52
C LEU A 71 12.22 -2.98 -17.66
N THR A 72 12.80 -1.86 -18.09
CA THR A 72 14.24 -1.71 -18.28
C THR A 72 14.99 -1.89 -16.95
N GLU A 73 14.52 -1.22 -15.89
CA GLU A 73 15.12 -1.30 -14.56
C GLU A 73 15.15 -2.75 -14.03
N LEU A 74 14.04 -3.47 -14.14
CA LEU A 74 13.95 -4.85 -13.64
C LEU A 74 14.82 -5.82 -14.44
N GLN A 75 14.86 -5.67 -15.76
CA GLN A 75 15.73 -6.50 -16.61
C GLN A 75 17.21 -6.24 -16.32
N GLN A 76 17.61 -4.98 -16.05
CA GLN A 76 18.97 -4.64 -15.64
C GLN A 76 19.33 -5.25 -14.28
N LYS A 77 18.36 -5.39 -13.38
CA LYS A 77 18.52 -6.11 -12.09
C LYS A 77 18.54 -7.63 -12.24
N GLY A 78 18.42 -8.17 -13.45
CA GLY A 78 18.41 -9.61 -13.72
C GLY A 78 17.06 -10.29 -13.50
N TYR A 79 15.99 -9.53 -13.24
CA TYR A 79 14.66 -10.09 -13.03
C TYR A 79 13.97 -10.45 -14.34
N CYS A 80 13.16 -11.51 -14.31
CA CYS A 80 12.24 -11.84 -15.40
C CYS A 80 11.09 -10.83 -15.45
N ALA A 81 11.18 -9.85 -16.35
CA ALA A 81 10.14 -8.84 -16.54
C ALA A 81 9.78 -8.66 -18.01
N TYR A 82 8.49 -8.44 -18.30
CA TYR A 82 7.98 -8.21 -19.65
C TYR A 82 6.91 -7.11 -19.69
N HIS A 83 6.84 -6.40 -20.82
CA HIS A 83 5.72 -5.51 -21.08
C HIS A 83 4.42 -6.32 -21.19
N GLU A 84 3.34 -5.83 -20.59
CA GLU A 84 2.02 -6.46 -20.51
C GLU A 84 1.54 -7.04 -21.84
N ARG A 85 1.70 -6.28 -22.93
CA ARG A 85 1.22 -6.64 -24.27
C ARG A 85 2.29 -7.17 -25.22
N SER A 86 3.50 -7.44 -24.72
CA SER A 86 4.53 -8.11 -25.54
C SER A 86 4.20 -9.60 -25.70
N CYS A 87 4.71 -10.24 -26.76
CA CYS A 87 4.48 -11.69 -26.97
C CYS A 87 4.91 -12.52 -25.75
N LYS A 88 6.06 -12.19 -25.13
CA LYS A 88 6.51 -12.83 -23.89
C LYS A 88 5.59 -12.51 -22.72
N GLY A 89 5.16 -11.26 -22.53
CA GLY A 89 4.25 -10.88 -21.45
C GLY A 89 2.89 -11.59 -21.55
N ILE A 90 2.31 -11.64 -22.75
CA ILE A 90 1.06 -12.36 -23.05
C ILE A 90 1.22 -13.86 -22.77
N TRP A 91 2.32 -14.47 -23.25
CA TRP A 91 2.59 -15.89 -23.05
C TRP A 91 2.70 -16.29 -21.58
N HIS A 92 3.40 -15.49 -20.77
CA HIS A 92 3.55 -15.76 -19.34
C HIS A 92 2.21 -15.58 -18.60
N GLN A 93 1.45 -14.53 -18.89
CA GLN A 93 0.11 -14.32 -18.31
C GLN A 93 -0.85 -15.48 -18.64
N LEU A 94 -0.88 -15.94 -19.90
CA LEU A 94 -1.73 -17.06 -20.34
C LEU A 94 -1.40 -18.38 -19.63
N ARG A 95 -0.15 -18.60 -19.22
CA ARG A 95 0.33 -19.84 -18.61
C ARG A 95 0.49 -19.78 -17.10
N ALA A 96 0.37 -18.61 -16.49
CA ALA A 96 0.57 -18.45 -15.06
C ALA A 96 -0.47 -19.25 -14.26
N SER A 97 -0.04 -19.97 -13.23
CA SER A 97 -0.96 -20.60 -12.29
C SER A 97 -1.47 -19.61 -11.25
N LYS A 98 -0.69 -18.57 -10.93
CA LYS A 98 -1.05 -17.52 -9.97
C LYS A 98 -0.75 -16.12 -10.52
N ALA A 99 -1.62 -15.17 -10.24
CA ALA A 99 -1.49 -13.76 -10.59
C ALA A 99 -1.63 -12.88 -9.34
N PHE A 100 -0.60 -12.07 -9.06
CA PHE A 100 -0.52 -11.22 -7.88
C PHE A 100 -0.76 -9.76 -8.25
N ILE A 101 -1.71 -9.13 -7.58
CA ILE A 101 -2.20 -7.77 -7.85
C ILE A 101 -2.42 -7.00 -6.54
N CYS A 102 -2.50 -5.68 -6.58
CA CYS A 102 -2.80 -4.84 -5.41
C CYS A 102 -3.91 -3.80 -5.62
N GLN A 103 -4.38 -3.61 -6.86
CA GLN A 103 -5.50 -2.73 -7.19
C GLN A 103 -6.69 -3.56 -7.69
N SER A 104 -6.67 -3.93 -8.97
CA SER A 104 -7.68 -4.75 -9.59
C SER A 104 -7.03 -5.54 -10.73
N LEU A 105 -7.64 -6.66 -11.11
CA LEU A 105 -7.08 -7.54 -12.13
C LEU A 105 -6.89 -6.84 -13.48
N HIS A 106 -7.85 -6.02 -13.90
CA HIS A 106 -7.82 -5.33 -15.20
C HIS A 106 -6.94 -4.08 -15.18
N ASP A 107 -6.74 -3.49 -13.99
CA ASP A 107 -5.86 -2.35 -13.82
C ASP A 107 -4.39 -2.78 -13.78
N ASP A 108 -4.07 -3.85 -13.07
CA ASP A 108 -2.69 -4.28 -12.88
C ASP A 108 -2.19 -5.15 -14.05
N LEU A 109 -3.04 -5.99 -14.64
CA LEU A 109 -2.67 -6.97 -15.65
C LEU A 109 -3.58 -6.90 -16.87
N PHE A 110 -3.21 -7.62 -17.94
CA PHE A 110 -4.08 -7.80 -19.09
C PHE A 110 -5.06 -8.92 -18.79
N SER A 111 -6.16 -8.56 -18.14
CA SER A 111 -7.17 -9.51 -17.64
C SER A 111 -7.68 -10.54 -18.67
N PRO A 112 -7.76 -10.26 -19.99
CA PRO A 112 -8.10 -11.28 -20.98
C PRO A 112 -7.10 -12.45 -21.03
N CYS A 113 -5.83 -12.25 -20.67
CA CYS A 113 -4.83 -13.32 -20.62
C CYS A 113 -4.84 -14.08 -19.30
N ILE A 114 -5.58 -13.64 -18.28
CA ILE A 114 -5.66 -14.30 -16.99
C ILE A 114 -6.83 -15.28 -17.00
N GLY A 115 -6.53 -16.52 -17.37
CA GLY A 115 -7.53 -17.59 -17.52
C GLY A 115 -8.24 -17.95 -16.20
N GLN A 116 -9.39 -18.62 -16.31
CA GLN A 116 -10.20 -19.02 -15.15
C GLN A 116 -9.47 -19.97 -14.20
N SER A 117 -8.51 -20.77 -14.70
CA SER A 117 -7.69 -21.67 -13.89
C SER A 117 -6.45 -21.00 -13.27
N THR A 118 -6.21 -19.72 -13.55
CA THR A 118 -5.14 -18.93 -12.91
C THR A 118 -5.69 -18.32 -11.64
N GLU A 119 -5.17 -18.65 -10.46
CA GLU A 119 -5.63 -18.10 -9.19
C GLU A 119 -5.17 -16.63 -9.03
N VAL A 120 -6.12 -15.72 -8.82
CA VAL A 120 -5.86 -14.29 -8.62
C VAL A 120 -5.74 -14.01 -7.13
N VAL A 121 -4.53 -13.68 -6.71
CA VAL A 121 -4.19 -13.34 -5.32
C VAL A 121 -4.13 -11.82 -5.19
N GLN A 122 -5.11 -11.27 -4.47
CA GLN A 122 -5.21 -9.85 -4.15
C GLN A 122 -4.40 -9.55 -2.89
N LEU A 123 -3.22 -8.97 -3.09
CA LEU A 123 -2.31 -8.57 -2.00
C LEU A 123 -2.72 -7.24 -1.36
N TRP A 124 -3.63 -6.50 -2.01
CA TRP A 124 -4.10 -5.20 -1.56
C TRP A 124 -2.95 -4.21 -1.27
N HIS A 125 -3.27 -3.05 -0.68
CA HIS A 125 -2.31 -1.96 -0.48
C HIS A 125 -2.42 -1.31 0.91
N GLY A 126 -2.96 -2.04 1.89
CA GLY A 126 -2.95 -1.65 3.30
C GLY A 126 -4.27 -1.89 4.03
N ILE A 127 -4.23 -1.79 5.36
CA ILE A 127 -5.43 -1.96 6.19
C ILE A 127 -6.41 -0.80 5.92
N PRO A 128 -7.68 -1.09 5.58
CA PRO A 128 -8.64 -0.05 5.25
C PRO A 128 -9.14 0.66 6.51
N LEU A 129 -8.77 1.94 6.68
CA LEU A 129 -9.42 2.83 7.65
C LEU A 129 -10.81 3.27 7.16
N LYS A 130 -10.90 3.50 5.84
CA LYS A 130 -12.09 3.96 5.13
C LYS A 130 -12.82 2.77 4.52
N LYS A 131 -14.15 2.83 4.42
CA LYS A 131 -14.95 1.85 3.65
C LYS A 131 -14.43 1.75 2.22
N ILE A 132 -14.32 0.53 1.69
CA ILE A 132 -13.75 0.25 0.35
C ILE A 132 -14.68 -0.65 -0.47
N MET A 133 -14.49 -0.65 -1.78
CA MET A 133 -15.15 -1.58 -2.70
C MET A 133 -16.67 -1.64 -2.49
N PHE A 134 -17.24 -2.84 -2.34
CA PHE A 134 -18.69 -3.03 -2.23
C PHE A 134 -19.31 -2.39 -0.97
N ASP A 135 -18.51 -2.04 0.03
CA ASP A 135 -19.00 -1.31 1.22
C ASP A 135 -19.18 0.20 0.98
N VAL A 136 -18.64 0.73 -0.12
CA VAL A 136 -18.88 2.13 -0.57
C VAL A 136 -19.96 2.17 -1.63
N PHE A 137 -19.81 1.38 -2.69
CA PHE A 137 -20.67 1.45 -3.86
C PHE A 137 -21.99 0.69 -3.66
N GLY A 138 -22.07 -0.15 -2.62
CA GLY A 138 -23.16 -1.09 -2.43
C GLY A 138 -23.24 -2.11 -3.58
N GLY A 139 -24.32 -2.89 -3.62
CA GLY A 139 -24.67 -3.70 -4.79
C GLY A 139 -25.31 -2.89 -5.91
N ARG A 140 -25.02 -1.59 -6.04
CA ARG A 140 -25.63 -0.74 -7.07
C ARG A 140 -25.09 -1.14 -8.44
N GLU A 141 -25.67 -2.20 -9.00
CA GLU A 141 -25.68 -2.40 -10.44
C GLU A 141 -26.41 -1.20 -11.04
N ASN A 142 -25.69 -0.33 -11.73
CA ASN A 142 -26.33 0.60 -12.66
C ASN A 142 -27.28 -0.24 -13.53
N GLN A 143 -28.56 0.13 -13.62
CA GLN A 143 -29.51 -0.58 -14.47
C GLN A 143 -29.05 -0.47 -15.93
N LYS A 144 -28.29 -1.47 -16.39
CA LYS A 144 -27.78 -1.53 -17.75
C LYS A 144 -28.91 -1.94 -18.70
N ASN A 145 -29.02 -1.23 -19.81
CA ASN A 145 -29.88 -1.63 -20.93
C ASN A 145 -29.41 -2.99 -21.52
N SER A 146 -30.20 -3.56 -22.43
CA SER A 146 -29.90 -4.85 -23.07
C SER A 146 -28.52 -4.89 -23.72
N MET A 147 -28.12 -3.80 -24.38
CA MET A 147 -26.79 -3.66 -25.00
C MET A 147 -25.65 -3.70 -23.96
N GLY A 148 -25.81 -3.02 -22.82
CA GLY A 148 -24.82 -3.06 -21.74
C GLY A 148 -24.65 -4.45 -21.14
N ARG A 149 -25.76 -5.19 -20.96
CA ARG A 149 -25.73 -6.59 -20.50
C ARG A 149 -25.07 -7.52 -21.52
N PHE A 150 -25.31 -7.29 -22.81
CA PHE A 150 -24.66 -8.05 -23.89
C PHE A 150 -23.15 -7.81 -23.93
N ILE A 151 -22.70 -6.56 -23.76
CA ILE A 151 -21.27 -6.22 -23.68
C ILE A 151 -20.62 -6.87 -22.45
N ASP A 152 -21.28 -6.84 -21.29
CA ASP A 152 -20.77 -7.51 -20.09
C ASP A 152 -20.65 -9.03 -20.29
N TRP A 153 -21.63 -9.65 -20.95
CA TRP A 153 -21.60 -11.07 -21.31
C TRP A 153 -20.44 -11.40 -22.25
N LEU A 154 -20.17 -10.53 -23.22
CA LEU A 154 -19.03 -10.65 -24.15
C LEU A 154 -17.67 -10.27 -23.55
N SER A 155 -17.65 -9.64 -22.37
CA SER A 155 -16.43 -9.20 -21.70
C SER A 155 -16.28 -9.79 -20.29
N PRO A 156 -16.31 -11.13 -20.15
CA PRO A 156 -16.23 -11.77 -18.84
C PRO A 156 -14.94 -11.47 -18.07
N TYR A 157 -13.88 -11.07 -18.77
CA TYR A 157 -12.59 -10.62 -18.23
C TYR A 157 -12.64 -9.24 -17.56
N ASN A 158 -13.74 -8.49 -17.68
CA ASN A 158 -13.95 -7.21 -16.99
C ASN A 158 -14.57 -7.37 -15.60
N LYS A 159 -15.06 -8.58 -15.24
CA LYS A 159 -15.62 -8.82 -13.91
C LYS A 159 -14.54 -8.68 -12.84
N HIS A 160 -14.88 -8.04 -11.73
CA HIS A 160 -14.03 -8.05 -10.55
C HIS A 160 -13.82 -9.50 -10.09
N ARG A 161 -12.56 -9.91 -10.00
CA ARG A 161 -12.17 -11.27 -9.66
C ARG A 161 -10.99 -11.22 -8.70
N ASN A 162 -11.20 -11.80 -7.52
CA ASN A 162 -10.16 -12.08 -6.55
C ASN A 162 -10.48 -13.48 -6.01
N ASP A 163 -9.59 -14.44 -6.21
CA ASP A 163 -9.79 -15.82 -5.75
C ASP A 163 -9.26 -15.99 -4.32
N ILE A 164 -8.22 -15.23 -3.97
CA ILE A 164 -7.64 -15.09 -2.63
C ILE A 164 -7.45 -13.61 -2.31
N VAL A 165 -7.65 -13.21 -1.06
CA VAL A 165 -7.31 -11.88 -0.54
C VAL A 165 -6.40 -12.04 0.68
N VAL A 166 -5.43 -11.15 0.85
CA VAL A 166 -4.52 -11.16 2.02
C VAL A 166 -4.99 -10.17 3.09
N ALA A 167 -4.94 -10.59 4.35
CA ALA A 167 -5.28 -9.84 5.55
C ALA A 167 -4.18 -9.94 6.62
N THR A 168 -4.23 -9.07 7.62
CA THR A 168 -3.23 -8.98 8.70
C THR A 168 -3.73 -9.49 10.05
N SER A 169 -5.04 -9.67 10.19
CA SER A 169 -5.72 -10.10 11.41
C SER A 169 -7.11 -10.65 11.11
N GLU A 170 -7.71 -11.38 12.05
CA GLU A 170 -9.12 -11.79 11.97
C GLU A 170 -10.07 -10.60 11.74
N LEU A 171 -9.81 -9.46 12.38
CA LEU A 171 -10.59 -8.23 12.18
C LEU A 171 -10.54 -7.78 10.71
N THR A 172 -9.34 -7.68 10.13
CA THR A 172 -9.18 -7.24 8.75
C THR A 172 -9.64 -8.30 7.75
N GLN A 173 -9.55 -9.59 8.10
CA GLN A 173 -10.07 -10.70 7.33
C GLN A 173 -11.59 -10.55 7.13
N ASN A 174 -12.32 -10.30 8.22
CA ASN A 174 -13.77 -10.08 8.19
C ASN A 174 -14.17 -8.84 7.35
N ILE A 175 -13.41 -7.75 7.47
CA ILE A 175 -13.65 -6.53 6.69
C ILE A 175 -13.41 -6.79 5.19
N LEU A 176 -12.28 -7.39 4.85
CA LEU A 176 -11.89 -7.63 3.46
C LEU A 176 -12.78 -8.68 2.78
N ALA A 177 -13.20 -9.73 3.50
CA ALA A 177 -14.16 -10.71 3.00
C ALA A 177 -15.46 -10.05 2.52
N LYS A 178 -16.01 -9.12 3.33
CA LYS A 178 -17.22 -8.37 2.99
C LYS A 178 -16.98 -7.39 1.84
N ALA A 179 -15.94 -6.56 1.97
CA ALA A 179 -15.64 -5.51 1.00
C ALA A 179 -15.37 -6.05 -0.40
N PHE A 180 -14.69 -7.21 -0.52
CA PHE A 180 -14.38 -7.86 -1.79
C PHE A 180 -15.39 -8.94 -2.21
N ARG A 181 -16.36 -9.28 -1.35
CA ARG A 181 -17.31 -10.39 -1.54
C ARG A 181 -16.60 -11.73 -1.81
N VAL A 182 -15.56 -11.99 -1.04
CA VAL A 182 -14.77 -13.23 -1.09
C VAL A 182 -15.12 -14.06 0.15
N PRO A 183 -15.31 -15.38 0.02
CA PRO A 183 -15.55 -16.26 1.17
C PRO A 183 -14.46 -16.09 2.24
N LEU A 184 -14.83 -16.15 3.52
CA LEU A 184 -13.89 -15.90 4.63
C LEU A 184 -12.66 -16.83 4.58
N ASN A 185 -12.86 -18.11 4.24
CA ASN A 185 -11.80 -19.11 4.07
C ASN A 185 -10.88 -18.87 2.86
N LYS A 186 -11.17 -17.87 2.02
CA LYS A 186 -10.35 -17.40 0.91
C LYS A 186 -9.66 -16.07 1.23
N VAL A 187 -9.82 -15.56 2.45
CA VAL A 187 -9.06 -14.42 2.95
C VAL A 187 -7.99 -14.93 3.90
N LEU A 188 -6.73 -14.87 3.49
CA LEU A 188 -5.60 -15.43 4.25
C LEU A 188 -5.06 -14.39 5.23
N THR A 189 -5.16 -14.68 6.52
CA THR A 189 -4.45 -13.95 7.57
C THR A 189 -3.00 -14.42 7.58
N CYS A 190 -2.15 -13.75 6.80
CA CYS A 190 -0.71 -14.05 6.72
C CYS A 190 0.16 -12.79 6.78
N GLY A 191 -0.47 -11.63 7.02
CA GLY A 191 0.18 -10.34 7.00
C GLY A 191 0.51 -9.85 5.61
N PHE A 192 1.12 -8.66 5.54
CA PHE A 192 1.46 -8.02 4.28
C PHE A 192 2.94 -8.19 3.95
N PRO A 193 3.31 -8.78 2.80
CA PRO A 193 4.71 -8.95 2.40
C PRO A 193 5.57 -7.70 2.51
N ARG A 194 5.02 -6.50 2.22
CA ARG A 194 5.78 -5.24 2.33
C ARG A 194 6.22 -4.90 3.74
N ASN A 195 5.56 -5.48 4.75
CA ASN A 195 5.86 -5.26 6.15
C ASN A 195 7.01 -6.15 6.65
N ASP A 196 7.55 -7.04 5.81
CA ASP A 196 8.72 -7.87 6.15
C ASP A 196 9.94 -7.02 6.56
N VAL A 197 10.02 -5.78 6.07
CA VAL A 197 11.06 -4.79 6.42
C VAL A 197 11.13 -4.45 7.91
N PHE A 198 10.06 -4.73 8.67
CA PHE A 198 10.02 -4.51 10.12
C PHE A 198 10.54 -5.72 10.92
N PHE A 199 10.79 -6.86 10.28
CA PHE A 199 11.35 -8.07 10.91
C PHE A 199 12.87 -8.15 10.75
N GLU A 200 13.43 -7.53 9.71
CA GLU A 200 14.86 -7.59 9.38
C GLU A 200 15.78 -6.94 10.44
N HIS A 201 15.23 -6.27 11.46
CA HIS A 201 15.97 -5.47 12.45
C HIS A 201 15.47 -5.59 13.90
N ILE A 202 14.86 -6.72 14.28
CA ILE A 202 14.45 -6.95 15.69
C ILE A 202 15.67 -7.15 16.62
N GLU A 203 16.86 -7.42 16.06
CA GLU A 203 18.10 -7.43 16.83
C GLU A 203 18.53 -5.99 17.21
N HIS A 204 18.15 -5.59 18.42
CA HIS A 204 18.77 -4.53 19.22
C HIS A 204 18.99 -3.18 18.54
N ILE A 205 17.92 -2.37 18.44
CA ILE A 205 18.09 -0.91 18.49
C ILE A 205 18.34 -0.54 19.96
N GLU A 206 19.56 -0.79 20.43
CA GLU A 206 20.07 0.02 21.53
C GLU A 206 20.16 1.44 20.97
N HIS A 207 19.39 2.37 21.55
CA HIS A 207 19.55 3.78 21.23
C HIS A 207 21.00 4.16 21.52
N ILE A 208 21.81 4.28 20.47
CA ILE A 208 23.14 4.85 20.60
C ILE A 208 22.94 6.30 21.01
N GLU A 209 23.37 6.64 22.22
CA GLU A 209 23.39 8.02 22.68
C GLU A 209 24.10 8.87 21.61
N ASN A 210 23.44 9.96 21.19
CA ASN A 210 23.85 10.91 20.15
C ASN A 210 23.44 10.63 18.69
N GLU A 211 22.73 9.55 18.37
CA GLU A 211 22.17 9.42 17.02
C GLU A 211 21.04 10.47 16.78
N GLN A 212 21.01 11.04 15.57
CA GLN A 212 19.98 11.98 15.16
C GLN A 212 18.63 11.28 15.08
N PHE A 213 17.62 11.81 15.78
CA PHE A 213 16.28 11.24 15.84
C PHE A 213 15.50 11.57 14.56
N LYS A 214 15.25 10.57 13.72
CA LYS A 214 14.69 10.73 12.37
C LYS A 214 13.17 10.58 12.40
N CYS A 215 12.46 11.65 12.13
CA CYS A 215 11.01 11.69 12.03
C CYS A 215 10.57 11.78 10.57
N ILE A 216 9.43 11.20 10.23
CA ILE A 216 8.77 11.38 8.93
C ILE A 216 7.32 11.79 9.09
N TYR A 217 6.93 12.86 8.40
CA TYR A 217 5.55 13.30 8.26
C TYR A 217 4.96 12.78 6.95
N MET A 218 3.90 11.98 7.06
CA MET A 218 3.17 11.36 5.96
C MET A 218 1.67 11.61 6.09
N PRO A 219 1.19 12.83 5.75
CA PRO A 219 -0.23 13.13 5.77
C PRO A 219 -0.95 12.43 4.62
N THR A 220 -2.24 12.16 4.84
CA THR A 220 -3.12 11.71 3.78
C THR A 220 -3.39 12.80 2.77
N PHE A 221 -3.77 12.35 1.57
CA PHE A 221 -4.30 13.22 0.54
C PHE A 221 -5.46 14.09 1.07
N ARG A 222 -5.47 15.35 0.65
CA ARG A 222 -6.58 16.28 0.88
C ARG A 222 -7.04 16.86 -0.45
N GLY A 223 -8.37 16.85 -0.66
CA GLY A 223 -9.04 17.62 -1.70
C GLY A 223 -9.42 16.85 -2.95
N GLY A 224 -9.61 17.57 -4.07
CA GLY A 224 -9.73 17.02 -5.43
C GLY A 224 -8.51 17.45 -6.26
N MET A 225 -8.38 16.99 -7.51
CA MET A 225 -7.32 17.48 -8.41
C MET A 225 -7.28 19.03 -8.39
N ALA A 226 -6.12 19.60 -8.04
CA ALA A 226 -5.82 21.04 -8.02
C ALA A 226 -6.37 21.91 -6.85
N SER A 227 -6.78 21.34 -5.70
CA SER A 227 -6.98 22.17 -4.49
C SER A 227 -5.67 22.35 -3.70
N GLU A 228 -5.28 23.59 -3.43
CA GLU A 228 -4.19 23.89 -2.49
C GLU A 228 -4.56 23.32 -1.11
N CYS A 229 -3.70 22.43 -0.60
CA CYS A 229 -3.84 21.91 0.74
C CYS A 229 -2.69 22.46 1.58
N ASP A 230 -2.97 23.53 2.29
CA ASP A 230 -2.03 24.08 3.23
C ASP A 230 -2.17 23.40 4.59
N LEU A 231 -1.47 22.28 4.75
CA LEU A 231 -1.24 21.63 6.05
C LEU A 231 -0.07 22.28 6.81
N PHE A 232 0.49 23.37 6.30
CA PHE A 232 1.70 24.01 6.82
C PHE A 232 1.34 25.33 7.48
N GLU A 233 1.24 26.41 6.71
CA GLU A 233 1.11 27.78 7.21
C GLU A 233 -0.18 27.94 8.02
N LYS A 234 -1.30 27.41 7.54
CA LYS A 234 -2.59 27.35 8.27
C LYS A 234 -2.50 26.75 9.68
N TYR A 235 -1.56 25.82 9.91
CA TYR A 235 -1.40 25.12 11.18
C TYR A 235 -0.12 25.55 11.93
N GLY A 236 0.43 26.72 11.57
CA GLY A 236 1.54 27.35 12.28
C GLY A 236 2.90 26.75 11.95
N PHE A 237 3.11 26.24 10.73
CA PHE A 237 4.44 25.81 10.32
C PHE A 237 5.36 27.01 10.08
N ASP A 238 6.17 27.34 11.09
CA ASP A 238 7.27 28.29 10.98
C ASP A 238 8.58 27.52 10.78
N ILE A 239 9.20 27.68 9.62
CA ILE A 239 10.41 26.92 9.29
C ILE A 239 11.64 27.36 10.10
N GLU A 240 11.74 28.63 10.48
CA GLU A 240 12.89 29.14 11.23
C GLU A 240 12.82 28.61 12.67
N GLN A 241 11.64 28.68 13.28
CA GLN A 241 11.38 28.08 14.59
C GLN A 241 11.62 26.57 14.57
N MET A 242 11.06 25.87 13.57
CA MET A 242 11.22 24.42 13.44
C MET A 242 12.70 24.04 13.26
N GLU A 243 13.44 24.72 12.37
CA GLU A 243 14.86 24.44 12.17
C GLU A 243 15.67 24.65 13.46
N ALA A 244 15.41 25.74 14.19
CA ALA A 244 16.11 26.05 15.43
C ALA A 244 15.90 24.97 16.51
N GLU A 245 14.64 24.58 16.75
CA GLU A 245 14.32 23.57 17.77
C GLU A 245 14.72 22.16 17.34
N LEU A 246 14.54 21.79 16.05
CA LEU A 246 15.03 20.50 15.53
C LEU A 246 16.55 20.40 15.63
N THR A 247 17.29 21.48 15.36
CA THR A 247 18.75 21.53 15.54
C THR A 247 19.14 21.35 17.00
N LYS A 248 18.55 22.15 17.89
CA LYS A 248 18.81 22.13 19.34
C LYS A 248 18.56 20.76 19.96
N HIS A 249 17.53 20.06 19.49
CA HIS A 249 17.16 18.74 19.98
C HIS A 249 17.72 17.59 19.14
N ASN A 250 18.56 17.85 18.13
CA ASN A 250 19.14 16.84 17.22
C ASN A 250 18.07 15.90 16.61
N ILE A 251 17.03 16.49 16.02
CA ILE A 251 15.92 15.81 15.35
C ILE A 251 15.98 16.16 13.85
N LYS A 252 15.71 15.18 12.99
CA LYS A 252 15.53 15.40 11.54
C LYS A 252 14.10 15.13 11.14
N LEU A 253 13.47 16.05 10.43
CA LEU A 253 12.12 15.92 9.92
C LEU A 253 12.14 15.69 8.40
N THR A 254 11.58 14.57 7.96
CA THR A 254 11.30 14.32 6.55
C THR A 254 9.83 14.56 6.26
N LEU A 255 9.54 15.34 5.23
CA LEU A 255 8.19 15.62 4.77
C LEU A 255 7.94 14.81 3.49
N ARG A 256 7.04 13.82 3.55
CA ARG A 256 6.66 13.01 2.40
C ARG A 256 5.19 13.20 2.09
N MET A 257 4.92 14.12 1.17
CA MET A 257 3.56 14.44 0.74
C MET A 257 3.01 13.37 -0.19
N HIS A 258 1.70 13.23 -0.24
CA HIS A 258 1.05 12.43 -1.28
C HIS A 258 1.40 13.01 -2.67
N PRO A 259 1.65 12.20 -3.72
CA PRO A 259 2.16 12.70 -5.02
C PRO A 259 1.33 13.81 -5.70
N VAL A 260 0.06 13.94 -5.34
CA VAL A 260 -0.83 14.99 -5.87
C VAL A 260 -1.00 16.19 -4.94
N ASN A 261 -0.50 16.14 -3.69
CA ASN A 261 -0.38 17.32 -2.83
C ASN A 261 1.07 17.83 -2.91
N LYS A 262 1.22 19.13 -3.10
CA LYS A 262 2.51 19.80 -2.98
C LYS A 262 2.42 20.83 -1.86
N PRO A 263 3.46 20.96 -1.02
CA PRO A 263 3.53 22.09 -0.10
C PRO A 263 3.50 23.41 -0.90
N PRO A 264 3.07 24.51 -0.27
CA PRO A 264 3.16 25.84 -0.89
C PRO A 264 4.57 26.12 -1.41
N TYR A 265 4.69 26.83 -2.54
CA TYR A 265 5.98 27.07 -3.21
C TYR A 265 7.02 27.73 -2.28
N GLN A 266 6.59 28.68 -1.45
CA GLN A 266 7.45 29.36 -0.47
C GLN A 266 8.04 28.36 0.53
N ILE A 267 7.21 27.47 1.08
CA ILE A 267 7.63 26.41 2.01
C ILE A 267 8.67 25.50 1.34
N VAL A 268 8.45 25.07 0.10
CA VAL A 268 9.43 24.25 -0.65
C VAL A 268 10.78 24.96 -0.79
N LYS A 269 10.78 26.27 -1.08
CA LYS A 269 12.00 27.06 -1.21
C LYS A 269 12.75 27.17 0.12
N GLN A 270 12.04 27.42 1.21
CA GLN A 270 12.64 27.50 2.53
C GLN A 270 13.23 26.14 2.97
N ILE A 271 12.52 25.03 2.73
CA ILE A 271 13.01 23.68 3.07
C ILE A 271 14.31 23.34 2.34
N LYS A 272 14.51 23.80 1.11
CA LYS A 272 15.78 23.57 0.38
C LYS A 272 17.01 24.13 1.11
N ASN A 273 16.84 25.14 1.96
CA ASN A 273 17.92 25.77 2.71
C ASN A 273 18.04 25.24 4.15
N SER A 274 17.14 24.35 4.58
CA SER A 274 17.14 23.75 5.91
C SER A 274 18.11 22.56 5.97
N LYS A 275 18.76 22.36 7.13
CA LYS A 275 19.64 21.20 7.37
C LYS A 275 18.87 20.03 7.96
N ASN A 276 17.85 20.31 8.77
CA ASN A 276 17.12 19.30 9.53
C ASN A 276 15.74 18.98 8.98
N ILE A 277 15.24 19.72 8.00
CA ILE A 277 13.96 19.48 7.32
C ILE A 277 14.26 19.13 5.86
N LYS A 278 13.72 18.02 5.37
CA LYS A 278 13.85 17.64 3.95
C LYS A 278 12.52 17.19 3.36
N LEU A 279 12.36 17.41 2.06
CA LEU A 279 11.28 16.80 1.28
C LEU A 279 11.74 15.45 0.74
N ASP A 280 10.93 14.43 0.94
CA ASP A 280 11.12 13.12 0.30
C ASP A 280 10.21 12.98 -0.91
N ALA A 281 10.82 12.69 -2.06
CA ALA A 281 10.15 12.40 -3.32
C ALA A 281 10.45 10.96 -3.81
N GLY A 282 10.96 10.10 -2.92
CA GLY A 282 11.28 8.71 -3.24
C GLY A 282 10.05 7.90 -3.67
N ASN A 283 10.26 6.89 -4.52
CA ASN A 283 9.16 6.09 -5.07
C ASN A 283 8.50 5.19 -4.03
N ASP A 284 9.29 4.35 -3.35
CA ASP A 284 8.79 3.32 -2.42
C ASP A 284 9.29 3.58 -0.99
N ILE A 285 8.37 3.95 -0.10
CA ILE A 285 8.72 4.26 1.30
C ILE A 285 9.23 3.04 2.06
N TYR A 286 8.80 1.83 1.71
CA TYR A 286 9.16 0.63 2.46
C TYR A 286 10.64 0.28 2.38
N GLN A 287 11.38 0.83 1.39
CA GLN A 287 12.83 0.69 1.33
C GLN A 287 13.56 1.44 2.43
N THR A 288 12.96 2.48 3.01
CA THR A 288 13.61 3.36 3.99
C THR A 288 12.78 3.59 5.25
N ILE A 289 11.54 3.09 5.31
CA ILE A 289 10.61 3.35 6.41
C ILE A 289 11.18 2.95 7.78
N ASN A 290 11.97 1.87 7.83
CA ASN A 290 12.57 1.40 9.07
C ASN A 290 13.77 2.24 9.54
N GLN A 291 14.25 3.19 8.74
CA GLN A 291 15.28 4.16 9.14
C GLN A 291 14.74 5.30 10.00
N TYR A 292 13.42 5.46 10.07
CA TYR A 292 12.77 6.49 10.87
C TYR A 292 12.49 5.97 12.27
N ASP A 293 12.65 6.85 13.25
CA ASP A 293 12.40 6.62 14.68
C ASP A 293 10.99 7.04 15.09
N CYS A 294 10.33 7.89 14.31
CA CYS A 294 8.98 8.34 14.57
C CYS A 294 8.20 8.62 13.29
N LEU A 295 6.96 8.12 13.22
CA LEU A 295 5.99 8.47 12.18
C LEU A 295 5.08 9.59 12.68
N ILE A 296 4.82 10.60 11.86
CA ILE A 296 3.81 11.62 12.07
C ILE A 296 2.79 11.47 10.93
N THR A 297 1.52 11.30 11.25
CA THR A 297 0.49 11.02 10.24
C THR A 297 -0.89 11.44 10.74
N ASP A 298 -1.92 11.22 9.93
CA ASP A 298 -3.30 11.58 10.22
C ASP A 298 -4.24 10.38 10.00
N TYR A 299 -4.91 10.31 8.86
CA TYR A 299 -5.92 9.30 8.48
C TYR A 299 -5.33 8.24 7.53
N SER A 300 -4.01 8.08 7.53
CA SER A 300 -3.29 7.21 6.58
C SER A 300 -3.32 5.78 7.05
N SER A 301 -3.40 4.81 6.13
CA SER A 301 -3.25 3.40 6.49
C SER A 301 -1.81 3.02 6.87
N ILE A 302 -0.82 3.88 6.59
CA ILE A 302 0.60 3.58 6.85
C ILE A 302 0.92 3.37 8.34
N TYR A 303 0.16 4.00 9.25
CA TYR A 303 0.43 3.82 10.68
C TYR A 303 0.14 2.40 11.14
N PHE A 304 -0.84 1.73 10.51
CA PHE A 304 -1.12 0.35 10.83
C PHE A 304 0.13 -0.49 10.59
N ASP A 305 0.77 -0.35 9.44
CA ASP A 305 2.01 -1.06 9.13
C ASP A 305 3.15 -0.64 10.07
N PHE A 306 3.25 0.65 10.38
CA PHE A 306 4.30 1.17 11.28
C PHE A 306 4.15 0.72 12.74
N LEU A 307 2.97 0.26 13.19
CA LEU A 307 2.80 -0.39 14.52
C LEU A 307 3.74 -1.59 14.70
N LEU A 308 4.17 -2.22 13.61
CA LEU A 308 5.06 -3.37 13.63
C LEU A 308 6.48 -3.01 14.05
N SER A 309 6.90 -1.77 13.80
CA SER A 309 8.24 -1.27 14.15
C SER A 309 8.46 -1.10 15.66
N ASN A 310 7.39 -1.09 16.48
CA ASN A 310 7.42 -0.69 17.90
C ASN A 310 7.91 0.76 18.15
N LYS A 311 8.05 1.55 17.09
CA LYS A 311 8.48 2.95 17.16
C LYS A 311 7.29 3.89 17.33
N PRO A 312 7.50 5.06 17.97
CA PRO A 312 6.44 6.00 18.22
C PRO A 312 5.75 6.50 16.94
N ILE A 313 4.45 6.73 17.07
CA ILE A 313 3.57 7.36 16.08
C ILE A 313 2.90 8.58 16.73
N VAL A 314 2.92 9.70 16.03
CA VAL A 314 2.24 10.96 16.38
C VAL A 314 1.10 11.18 15.40
N PHE A 315 -0.11 11.39 15.93
CA PHE A 315 -1.28 11.74 15.13
C PHE A 315 -1.46 13.26 15.08
N ALA A 316 -1.49 13.79 13.87
CA ALA A 316 -1.70 15.21 13.55
C ALA A 316 -3.01 15.43 12.76
N PRO A 317 -4.19 15.15 13.35
CA PRO A 317 -5.48 15.28 12.68
C PRO A 317 -5.97 16.74 12.67
N PHE A 318 -5.18 17.64 12.09
CA PHE A 318 -5.39 19.09 12.01
C PHE A 318 -6.80 19.53 11.59
N ASP A 319 -7.47 18.72 10.78
CA ASP A 319 -8.74 19.02 10.14
C ASP A 319 -9.78 17.88 10.27
N LEU A 320 -9.78 17.15 11.39
CA LEU A 320 -10.61 15.95 11.61
C LEU A 320 -12.07 16.14 11.23
N ASP A 321 -12.71 17.21 11.71
CA ASP A 321 -14.12 17.47 11.46
C ASP A 321 -14.41 17.76 9.98
N LEU A 322 -13.50 18.47 9.30
CA LEU A 322 -13.61 18.72 7.86
C LEU A 322 -13.38 17.45 7.06
N TYR A 323 -12.44 16.61 7.49
CA TYR A 323 -12.13 15.34 6.86
C TYR A 323 -13.30 14.37 6.94
N LYS A 324 -13.86 14.17 8.14
CA LYS A 324 -15.04 13.31 8.38
C LYS A 324 -16.24 13.72 7.51
N LYS A 325 -16.41 15.02 7.20
CA LYS A 325 -17.50 15.54 6.34
C LYS A 325 -17.29 15.32 4.85
N ARG A 326 -16.03 15.29 4.38
CA ARG A 326 -15.71 15.25 2.94
C ARG A 326 -15.46 13.83 2.42
N GLU A 327 -14.97 12.96 3.29
CA GLU A 327 -14.50 11.64 2.90
C GLU A 327 -15.58 10.57 3.08
N ARG A 328 -15.33 9.43 2.41
CA ARG A 328 -16.16 8.24 2.60
C ARG A 328 -16.12 7.77 4.06
N ALA A 329 -17.22 7.15 4.51
CA ALA A 329 -17.36 6.66 5.87
C ALA A 329 -16.19 5.75 6.29
N LEU A 330 -15.79 5.86 7.56
CA LEU A 330 -14.76 5.02 8.16
C LEU A 330 -15.35 3.66 8.57
N TYR A 331 -14.49 2.64 8.71
CA TYR A 331 -14.87 1.38 9.34
C TYR A 331 -14.93 1.48 10.87
N PHE A 332 -14.19 2.44 11.42
CA PHE A 332 -13.99 2.63 12.85
C PHE A 332 -14.17 4.09 13.20
N GLU A 333 -14.58 4.37 14.43
CA GLU A 333 -14.40 5.71 14.98
C GLU A 333 -12.89 6.00 15.07
N PHE A 334 -12.49 7.17 14.57
CA PHE A 334 -11.07 7.54 14.44
C PHE A 334 -10.34 7.41 15.77
N GLU A 335 -11.03 7.79 16.85
CA GLU A 335 -10.52 7.82 18.21
C GLU A 335 -10.32 6.43 18.83
N GLU A 336 -10.97 5.39 18.30
CA GLU A 336 -10.82 4.00 18.77
C GLU A 336 -9.61 3.30 18.16
N VAL A 337 -9.08 3.84 17.06
CA VAL A 337 -8.03 3.19 16.26
C VAL A 337 -6.76 4.04 16.14
N THR A 338 -6.66 5.13 16.90
CA THR A 338 -5.50 6.02 16.88
C THR A 338 -4.94 6.29 18.28
N LEU A 339 -3.76 6.90 18.34
CA LEU A 339 -3.00 7.11 19.57
C LEU A 339 -3.12 8.54 20.05
N LYS A 340 -3.50 8.71 21.33
CA LYS A 340 -3.57 10.02 21.99
C LYS A 340 -2.25 10.38 22.69
N PRO A 341 -2.00 11.67 22.97
CA PRO A 341 -2.76 12.85 22.55
C PRO A 341 -2.55 13.19 21.06
N TYR A 342 -3.52 13.90 20.48
CA TYR A 342 -3.44 14.43 19.13
C TYR A 342 -2.75 15.78 19.08
N CYS A 343 -2.06 16.06 17.97
CA CYS A 343 -1.44 17.34 17.67
C CYS A 343 -2.34 18.12 16.69
N TYR A 344 -2.77 19.33 17.06
CA TYR A 344 -3.63 20.16 16.21
C TYR A 344 -2.87 21.34 15.57
N SER A 345 -1.59 21.49 15.88
CA SER A 345 -0.66 22.46 15.30
C SER A 345 0.74 21.89 15.13
N TRP A 346 1.59 22.57 14.34
CA TRP A 346 3.01 22.21 14.22
C TRP A 346 3.79 22.40 15.54
N ASN A 347 3.38 23.35 16.38
CA ASN A 347 3.94 23.51 17.72
C ASN A 347 3.63 22.29 18.61
N ASP A 348 2.42 21.72 18.52
CA ASP A 348 2.09 20.48 19.23
C ASP A 348 2.95 19.32 18.75
N ILE A 349 3.17 19.20 17.44
CA ILE A 349 4.05 18.18 16.85
C ILE A 349 5.46 18.34 17.41
N LEU A 350 6.03 19.54 17.36
CA LEU A 350 7.39 19.82 17.81
C LEU A 350 7.58 19.42 19.28
N ASN A 351 6.69 19.89 20.16
CA ASN A 351 6.70 19.53 21.58
C ASN A 351 6.60 18.01 21.78
N ARG A 352 5.73 17.34 21.02
CA ARG A 352 5.54 15.90 21.09
C ARG A 352 6.79 15.12 20.64
N LEU A 353 7.47 15.57 19.58
CA LEU A 353 8.70 14.95 19.09
C LEU A 353 9.84 15.07 20.12
N ILE A 354 9.99 16.25 20.74
CA ILE A 354 10.99 16.48 21.80
C ILE A 354 10.74 15.56 22.99
N MET A 355 9.48 15.42 23.43
CA MET A 355 9.12 14.49 24.51
C MET A 355 9.43 13.02 24.15
N LEU A 356 9.08 12.59 22.94
CA LEU A 356 9.27 11.21 22.49
C LEU A 356 10.74 10.85 22.34
N LYS A 357 11.56 11.78 21.83
CA LYS A 357 13.03 11.61 21.76
C LYS A 357 13.63 11.34 23.14
N ASN A 358 13.14 12.02 24.18
CA ASN A 358 13.61 11.83 25.56
C ASN A 358 12.98 10.60 26.25
N ASN A 359 12.44 9.64 25.46
CA ASN A 359 11.79 8.40 25.93
C ASN A 359 10.61 8.59 26.89
N SER A 360 9.98 9.78 26.89
CA SER A 360 8.85 10.11 27.76
C SER A 360 7.50 9.60 27.22
N LYS A 361 7.40 8.30 26.92
CA LYS A 361 6.13 7.66 26.55
C LYS A 361 5.30 7.37 27.81
N SER A 362 4.09 7.92 27.90
CA SER A 362 3.18 7.61 29.02
C SER A 362 2.77 6.14 29.02
N ILE A 363 2.42 5.61 30.20
CA ILE A 363 1.91 4.23 30.35
C ILE A 363 0.67 4.04 29.48
N GLU A 364 -0.22 5.04 29.44
CA GLU A 364 -1.43 5.00 28.63
C GLU A 364 -1.13 4.91 27.12
N TYR A 365 -0.14 5.66 26.64
CA TYR A 365 0.28 5.58 25.23
C TYR A 365 0.77 4.17 24.86
N LYS A 366 1.59 3.56 25.74
CA LYS A 366 2.08 2.18 25.52
C LYS A 366 0.92 1.18 25.47
N LYS A 367 -0.03 1.26 26.41
CA LYS A 367 -1.22 0.40 26.41
C LYS A 367 -2.05 0.54 25.13
N GLN A 368 -2.27 1.77 24.66
CA GLN A 368 -2.99 2.02 23.41
C GLN A 368 -2.22 1.44 22.21
N TYR A 369 -0.90 1.62 22.16
CA TYR A 369 -0.05 1.07 21.11
C TYR A 369 -0.15 -0.46 21.04
N ASP A 370 0.00 -1.13 22.18
CA ASP A 370 -0.06 -2.59 22.28
C ASP A 370 -1.45 -3.13 21.91
N TYR A 371 -2.50 -2.42 22.33
CA TYR A 371 -3.88 -2.73 21.94
C TYR A 371 -4.09 -2.62 20.44
N LEU A 372 -3.68 -1.50 19.81
CA LEU A 372 -3.84 -1.31 18.38
C LEU A 372 -3.02 -2.32 17.58
N LYS A 373 -1.78 -2.60 18.01
CA LYS A 373 -0.96 -3.64 17.40
C LYS A 373 -1.71 -4.97 17.48
N ALA A 374 -2.08 -5.45 18.65
CA ALA A 374 -2.81 -6.72 18.78
C ALA A 374 -4.14 -6.77 18.02
N LYS A 375 -4.84 -5.63 17.86
CA LYS A 375 -6.13 -5.55 17.16
C LYS A 375 -6.00 -5.69 15.64
N PHE A 376 -4.93 -5.14 15.06
CA PHE A 376 -4.76 -5.08 13.60
C PHE A 376 -3.79 -6.12 13.05
N HIS A 377 -3.04 -6.78 13.94
CA HIS A 377 -1.92 -7.63 13.62
C HIS A 377 -1.94 -8.86 14.55
N ASP A 378 -2.32 -10.03 14.01
CA ASP A 378 -2.44 -11.26 14.81
C ASP A 378 -1.07 -11.79 15.28
N LYS A 379 -0.90 -11.95 16.60
CA LYS A 379 0.38 -12.29 17.26
C LYS A 379 1.09 -13.49 16.65
N THR A 380 0.34 -14.50 16.21
CA THR A 380 0.87 -15.73 15.59
C THR A 380 1.77 -15.48 14.38
N HIS A 381 1.58 -14.35 13.69
CA HIS A 381 2.34 -14.03 12.49
C HIS A 381 3.64 -13.27 12.77
N TYR A 382 3.83 -12.67 13.95
CA TYR A 382 5.02 -11.86 14.22
C TYR A 382 6.19 -12.65 14.79
N ASP A 383 5.90 -13.73 15.52
CA ASP A 383 6.91 -14.47 16.28
C ASP A 383 7.43 -15.71 15.54
N SER A 384 6.90 -16.01 14.35
CA SER A 384 7.07 -17.34 13.71
C SER A 384 7.82 -17.32 12.36
N SER A 385 7.75 -16.25 11.57
CA SER A 385 8.37 -16.14 10.23
C SER A 385 8.02 -14.80 9.54
N PRO A 386 8.81 -14.27 8.60
CA PRO A 386 8.37 -13.18 7.70
C PRO A 386 7.04 -13.51 7.00
N PHE A 387 6.22 -12.50 6.74
CA PHE A 387 4.89 -12.65 6.14
C PHE A 387 4.94 -13.21 4.72
N SER A 388 5.96 -12.84 3.93
CA SER A 388 6.12 -13.40 2.60
C SER A 388 6.28 -14.92 2.62
N ASN A 389 7.00 -15.46 3.60
CA ASN A 389 7.17 -16.91 3.74
C ASN A 389 5.86 -17.60 4.17
N GLN A 390 5.10 -16.98 5.09
CA GLN A 390 3.78 -17.51 5.48
C GLN A 390 2.82 -17.56 4.28
N LEU A 391 2.76 -16.47 3.50
CA LEU A 391 1.96 -16.41 2.28
C LEU A 391 2.40 -17.45 1.25
N TYR A 392 3.71 -17.61 1.03
CA TYR A 392 4.23 -18.62 0.09
C TYR A 392 3.79 -20.04 0.50
N ASN A 393 3.90 -20.38 1.78
CA ASN A 393 3.49 -21.67 2.30
C ASN A 393 1.99 -21.92 2.13
N GLU A 394 1.13 -20.94 2.47
CA GLU A 394 -0.32 -21.07 2.24
C GLU A 394 -0.67 -21.30 0.76
N LEU A 395 0.06 -20.65 -0.16
CA LEU A 395 -0.19 -20.76 -1.59
C LEU A 395 0.40 -22.01 -2.24
N THR A 396 1.22 -22.78 -1.53
CA THR A 396 1.90 -23.98 -2.07
C THR A 396 1.48 -25.29 -1.40
N LYS A 397 0.61 -25.23 -0.39
CA LYS A 397 -0.22 -26.35 0.03
C LYS A 397 -1.09 -26.84 -1.13
#